data_AF-A0AAV9TN65-F1
#
_entry.id   AF-A0AAV9TN65-F1
#
_cell.length_a   1.000
_cell.length_b   1.000
_cell.length_c   1.000
_cell.angle_alpha   90.00
_cell.angle_beta   90.00
_cell.angle_gamma   90.00
#
_symmetry.space_group_name_H-M   'P 1'
#
loop_
_entity.id
_entity.type
_entity.pdbx_description
1 polymer ?
#
loop_
_entity_poly.entity_id
_entity_poly.type
_entity_poly.pdbx_seq_one_letter_code
_entity_poly.pdbx_strand_id
1 'polypeptide(L)'
;MAETTTRPLVVGPDSGPEAPFPLKMEGKVISGFGRGSKELGIPTANLPVDSSQTPWIDNTRSGVYFGWASLSLPVSHPDRIAPPPSSGAGPAQPHLEFQLYPMVMSIGYNPFYKNTVRSAEVHVLHKFSADFYDAHMRLLILGFVREEKDYKSLEALVADINTDCDVARTSLARDRWAPPKALTPGAETDGVLDAKWLVEPLPKA
;
A
#
# COMPACT_ATOMS: atom_id res chain seq x y z
N MET A 1 -25.41 -26.78 -0.97
CA MET A 1 -25.53 -25.32 -0.81
C MET A 1 -24.14 -24.83 -0.42
N ALA A 2 -23.49 -24.01 -1.25
CA ALA A 2 -22.19 -23.46 -0.89
C ALA A 2 -22.40 -22.40 0.19
N GLU A 3 -21.85 -22.63 1.37
CA GLU A 3 -21.86 -21.64 2.45
C GLU A 3 -21.26 -20.34 1.91
N THR A 4 -22.09 -19.30 1.81
CA THR A 4 -21.62 -17.96 1.50
C THR A 4 -21.00 -17.41 2.78
N THR A 5 -19.77 -17.85 3.08
CA THR A 5 -19.01 -17.32 4.21
C THR A 5 -18.69 -15.86 3.90
N THR A 6 -19.43 -14.95 4.54
CA THR A 6 -19.18 -13.52 4.43
C THR A 6 -17.77 -13.24 4.94
N ARG A 7 -16.92 -12.66 4.09
CA ARG A 7 -15.55 -12.32 4.45
C ARG A 7 -15.55 -11.33 5.62
N PRO A 8 -14.68 -11.48 6.62
CA PRO A 8 -14.63 -10.55 7.74
C PRO A 8 -14.22 -9.16 7.25
N LEU A 9 -14.89 -8.11 7.75
CA LEU A 9 -14.56 -6.71 7.43
C LEU A 9 -13.32 -6.20 8.16
N VAL A 10 -12.85 -6.92 9.18
CA VAL A 10 -11.63 -6.61 9.93
C VAL A 10 -10.75 -7.85 9.95
N VAL A 11 -9.45 -7.66 9.70
CA VAL A 11 -8.44 -8.73 9.77
C VAL A 11 -7.31 -8.34 10.70
N GLY A 12 -6.68 -9.35 11.32
CA GLY A 12 -5.63 -9.17 12.31
C GLY A 12 -6.15 -8.76 13.70
N PRO A 13 -5.38 -9.02 14.77
CA PRO A 13 -5.83 -8.83 16.14
C PRO A 13 -5.85 -7.36 16.56
N ASP A 14 -6.59 -7.05 17.62
CA ASP A 14 -6.69 -5.69 18.14
C ASP A 14 -5.38 -5.19 18.78
N SER A 15 -4.48 -6.12 19.15
CA SER A 15 -3.14 -5.81 19.65
C SER A 15 -2.22 -5.18 18.61
N GLY A 16 -2.55 -5.26 17.32
CA GLY A 16 -1.73 -4.75 16.22
C GLY A 16 -1.23 -5.85 15.27
N PRO A 17 -0.37 -5.50 14.30
CA PRO A 17 0.28 -6.47 13.43
C PRO A 17 1.11 -7.48 14.24
N GLU A 18 1.02 -8.76 13.87
CA GLU A 18 1.82 -9.86 14.46
C GLU A 18 2.81 -10.40 13.44
N ALA A 19 3.87 -11.07 13.94
CA ALA A 19 4.89 -11.67 13.09
C ALA A 19 4.25 -12.56 11.99
N PRO A 20 4.68 -12.43 10.71
CA PRO A 20 5.90 -11.74 10.26
C PRO A 20 5.73 -10.25 9.98
N PHE A 21 4.57 -9.65 10.25
CA PHE A 21 4.32 -8.23 10.02
C PHE A 21 4.90 -7.36 11.15
N PRO A 22 5.29 -6.10 10.87
CA PRO A 22 5.25 -5.45 9.56
C PRO A 22 6.37 -5.90 8.61
N LEU A 23 6.03 -6.13 7.34
CA LEU A 23 7.00 -6.35 6.27
C LEU A 23 7.26 -5.04 5.54
N LYS A 24 8.51 -4.83 5.10
CA LYS A 24 8.95 -3.60 4.40
C LYS A 24 9.33 -3.90 2.95
N MET A 25 8.91 -3.04 2.04
CA MET A 25 9.32 -3.06 0.62
C MET A 25 9.42 -1.63 0.11
N GLU A 26 10.38 -1.35 -0.76
CA GLU A 26 10.49 -0.05 -1.42
C GLU A 26 10.98 -0.17 -2.85
N GLY A 27 10.74 0.87 -3.65
CA GLY A 27 11.21 0.94 -5.02
C GLY A 27 10.57 2.08 -5.78
N LYS A 28 11.06 2.32 -7.00
CA LYS A 28 10.40 3.24 -7.93
C LYS A 28 9.18 2.58 -8.55
N VAL A 29 8.11 3.34 -8.69
CA VAL A 29 6.90 2.88 -9.39
C VAL A 29 7.20 2.69 -10.86
N ILE A 30 7.01 1.47 -11.35
CA ILE A 30 7.22 1.09 -12.76
C ILE A 30 5.89 0.86 -13.48
N SER A 31 5.93 0.97 -14.81
CA SER A 31 4.80 0.60 -15.66
C SER A 31 4.48 -0.88 -15.53
N GLY A 32 3.20 -1.21 -15.32
CA GLY A 32 2.70 -2.57 -15.38
C GLY A 32 2.47 -3.05 -16.81
N PHE A 33 1.78 -4.18 -16.94
CA PHE A 33 1.53 -4.86 -18.23
C PHE A 33 0.23 -4.43 -18.92
N GLY A 34 -0.29 -3.23 -18.63
CA GLY A 34 -1.45 -2.67 -19.34
C GLY A 34 -2.75 -3.47 -19.19
N ARG A 35 -3.00 -4.10 -18.04
CA ARG A 35 -4.19 -4.97 -17.81
C ARG A 35 -5.51 -4.22 -17.56
N GLY A 36 -5.61 -2.94 -17.94
CA GLY A 36 -6.85 -2.17 -17.81
C GLY A 36 -7.28 -1.83 -16.38
N SER A 37 -6.44 -2.03 -15.34
CA SER A 37 -6.82 -1.74 -13.95
C SER A 37 -7.30 -0.30 -13.72
N LYS A 38 -6.76 0.66 -14.51
CA LYS A 38 -7.25 2.04 -14.56
C LYS A 38 -8.68 2.16 -15.09
N GLU A 39 -9.03 1.41 -16.13
CA GLU A 39 -10.38 1.39 -16.72
C GLU A 39 -11.41 0.79 -15.76
N LEU A 40 -10.96 -0.07 -14.84
CA LEU A 40 -11.76 -0.64 -13.75
C LEU A 40 -11.93 0.31 -12.56
N GLY A 41 -11.26 1.47 -12.57
CA GLY A 41 -11.26 2.42 -11.45
C GLY A 41 -10.35 2.01 -10.29
N ILE A 42 -9.47 1.02 -10.49
CA ILE A 42 -8.60 0.44 -9.46
C ILE A 42 -7.15 0.46 -9.96
N PRO A 43 -6.55 1.64 -10.19
CA PRO A 43 -5.19 1.75 -10.70
C PRO A 43 -4.17 1.06 -9.78
N THR A 44 -3.28 0.24 -10.34
CA THR A 44 -2.20 -0.42 -9.61
C THR A 44 -0.82 0.14 -10.00
N ALA A 45 -0.01 0.44 -8.99
CA ALA A 45 1.41 0.74 -9.12
C ALA A 45 2.21 -0.56 -9.02
N ASN A 46 3.13 -0.80 -9.95
CA ASN A 46 4.00 -1.97 -9.89
C ASN A 46 5.33 -1.56 -9.22
N LEU A 47 5.87 -2.44 -8.38
CA LEU A 47 7.22 -2.28 -7.83
C LEU A 47 8.15 -3.37 -8.37
N PRO A 48 9.44 -3.05 -8.58
CA PRO A 48 10.44 -4.06 -8.90
C PRO A 48 10.53 -5.06 -7.74
N VAL A 49 10.50 -6.35 -8.08
CA VAL A 49 10.73 -7.41 -7.11
C VAL A 49 12.18 -7.85 -7.21
N ASP A 50 12.95 -7.47 -6.19
CA ASP A 50 14.33 -7.90 -5.98
C ASP A 50 14.43 -8.57 -4.62
N SER A 51 14.68 -9.88 -4.59
CA SER A 51 14.78 -10.64 -3.35
C SER A 51 16.03 -10.33 -2.54
N SER A 52 17.05 -9.69 -3.12
CA SER A 52 18.19 -9.17 -2.35
C SER A 52 17.79 -8.00 -1.46
N GLN A 53 16.78 -7.22 -1.87
CA GLN A 53 16.24 -6.10 -1.12
C GLN A 53 14.98 -6.47 -0.32
N THR A 54 14.20 -7.43 -0.83
CA THR A 54 12.90 -7.83 -0.30
C THR A 54 12.84 -9.35 -0.06
N PRO A 55 13.73 -9.94 0.76
CA PRO A 55 13.93 -11.40 0.81
C PRO A 55 12.71 -12.20 1.29
N TRP A 56 11.81 -11.58 2.05
CA TRP A 56 10.58 -12.22 2.50
C TRP A 56 9.61 -12.53 1.36
N ILE A 57 9.72 -11.87 0.20
CA ILE A 57 8.74 -11.98 -0.90
C ILE A 57 8.77 -13.35 -1.57
N ASP A 58 9.91 -14.05 -1.53
CA ASP A 58 10.10 -15.38 -2.12
C ASP A 58 9.35 -16.46 -1.33
N ASN A 59 9.17 -16.26 -0.02
CA ASN A 59 8.57 -17.24 0.89
C ASN A 59 7.16 -16.86 1.36
N THR A 60 6.69 -15.66 1.02
CA THR A 60 5.34 -15.23 1.36
C THR A 60 4.32 -15.86 0.43
N ARG A 61 3.13 -16.19 0.96
CA ARG A 61 2.03 -16.74 0.14
C ARG A 61 1.55 -15.71 -0.89
N SER A 62 1.10 -16.18 -2.05
CA SER A 62 0.39 -15.31 -2.99
C SER A 62 -0.98 -14.90 -2.45
N GLY A 63 -1.43 -13.70 -2.79
CA GLY A 63 -2.72 -13.18 -2.38
C GLY A 63 -2.72 -11.68 -2.16
N VAL A 64 -3.76 -11.21 -1.49
CA VAL A 64 -3.98 -9.80 -1.18
C VAL A 64 -3.56 -9.50 0.24
N TYR A 65 -2.77 -8.45 0.37
CA TYR A 65 -2.26 -7.88 1.60
C TYR A 65 -2.75 -6.43 1.74
N PHE A 66 -2.59 -5.87 2.93
CA PHE A 66 -2.92 -4.47 3.20
C PHE A 66 -1.86 -3.83 4.09
N GLY A 67 -1.86 -2.50 4.09
CA GLY A 67 -0.93 -1.74 4.91
C GLY A 67 -0.90 -0.27 4.52
N TRP A 68 0.25 0.35 4.74
CA TRP A 68 0.48 1.75 4.40
C TRP A 68 1.47 1.88 3.25
N ALA A 69 1.10 2.66 2.26
CA ALA A 69 1.99 3.16 1.23
C ALA A 69 2.47 4.56 1.61
N SER A 70 3.69 4.86 1.22
CA SER A 70 4.30 6.17 1.37
C SER A 70 4.92 6.58 0.04
N LEU A 71 4.57 7.76 -0.44
CA LEU A 71 4.92 8.25 -1.78
C LEU A 71 5.69 9.57 -1.73
N SER A 72 6.88 9.57 -2.32
CA SER A 72 7.60 10.80 -2.69
C SER A 72 7.13 11.22 -4.10
N LEU A 73 6.04 11.98 -4.15
CA LEU A 73 5.47 12.46 -5.41
C LEU A 73 6.40 13.51 -6.06
N PRO A 74 6.57 13.53 -7.40
CA PRO A 74 7.35 14.56 -8.08
C PRO A 74 6.90 15.98 -7.73
N VAL A 75 7.83 16.94 -7.73
CA VAL A 75 7.52 18.36 -7.43
C VAL A 75 6.43 18.93 -8.33
N SER A 76 6.35 18.47 -9.58
CA SER A 76 5.33 18.85 -10.55
C SER A 76 3.99 18.13 -10.41
N HIS A 77 3.87 17.15 -9.52
CA HIS A 77 2.66 16.34 -9.39
C HIS A 77 1.54 17.17 -8.73
N PRO A 78 0.33 17.23 -9.32
CA PRO A 78 -0.77 18.09 -8.82
C PRO A 78 -1.21 17.75 -7.40
N ASP A 79 -1.16 16.47 -7.01
CA ASP A 79 -1.53 16.04 -5.65
C ASP A 79 -0.36 16.06 -4.65
N ARG A 80 0.79 16.64 -5.02
CA ARG A 80 1.90 16.80 -4.07
C ARG A 80 1.53 17.87 -3.05
N ILE A 81 1.45 17.47 -1.78
CA ILE A 81 1.38 18.42 -0.68
C ILE A 81 2.77 19.06 -0.50
N ALA A 82 2.85 20.37 -0.77
CA ALA A 82 4.07 21.12 -0.51
C ALA A 82 4.35 21.16 1.00
N PRO A 83 5.63 21.08 1.40
CA PRO A 83 5.98 21.34 2.79
C PRO A 83 5.53 22.75 3.18
N PRO A 84 5.07 22.97 4.42
CA PRO A 84 4.72 24.31 4.87
C PRO A 84 5.91 25.25 4.71
N PRO A 85 5.68 26.54 4.40
CA PRO A 85 6.75 27.51 4.28
C PRO A 85 7.54 27.56 5.60
N SER A 86 8.87 27.67 5.49
CA SER A 86 9.79 27.81 6.62
C SER A 86 9.67 29.20 7.27
N SER A 87 8.55 29.48 7.92
CA SER A 87 8.33 30.73 8.66
C SER A 87 8.32 30.47 10.17
N GLY A 88 9.48 30.63 10.81
CA GLY A 88 9.64 31.14 12.18
C GLY A 88 9.40 30.22 13.38
N ALA A 89 10.44 30.07 14.22
CA ALA A 89 10.49 29.86 15.68
C ALA A 89 9.57 28.84 16.42
N GLY A 90 8.77 28.02 15.74
CA GLY A 90 8.10 26.86 16.33
C GLY A 90 8.95 25.58 16.23
N PRO A 91 8.66 24.52 17.02
CA PRO A 91 9.28 23.22 16.76
C PRO A 91 8.96 22.81 15.32
N ALA A 92 10.01 22.54 14.54
CA ALA A 92 9.90 22.18 13.14
C ALA A 92 8.95 20.98 12.99
N GLN A 93 7.82 21.17 12.32
CA GLN A 93 7.08 20.02 11.82
C GLN A 93 7.99 19.30 10.82
N PRO A 94 8.17 17.98 10.93
CA PRO A 94 9.07 17.27 10.04
C PRO A 94 8.61 17.48 8.60
N HIS A 95 9.52 17.97 7.75
CA HIS A 95 9.31 18.05 6.31
C HIS A 95 9.23 16.63 5.77
N LEU A 96 8.02 16.08 5.64
CA LEU A 96 7.86 14.77 5.06
C LEU A 96 7.90 14.94 3.54
N GLU A 97 9.01 14.53 2.93
CA GLU A 97 9.09 14.32 1.48
C GLU A 97 8.00 13.34 1.00
N PHE A 98 7.58 12.47 1.91
CA PHE A 98 6.68 11.37 1.72
C PHE A 98 5.28 11.66 2.26
N GLN A 99 4.26 11.29 1.49
CA GLN A 99 2.85 11.31 1.90
C GLN A 99 2.34 9.88 2.09
N LEU A 100 1.65 9.63 3.20
CA LEU A 100 1.16 8.31 3.58
C LEU A 100 -0.29 8.09 3.15
N TYR A 101 -0.57 6.90 2.64
CA TYR A 101 -1.89 6.48 2.20
C TYR A 101 -2.14 5.02 2.59
N PRO A 102 -3.38 4.65 2.97
CA PRO A 102 -3.74 3.24 3.07
C PRO A 102 -3.64 2.57 1.70
N MET A 103 -3.28 1.29 1.67
CA MET A 103 -3.14 0.53 0.42
C MET A 103 -3.61 -0.93 0.58
N VAL A 104 -3.95 -1.52 -0.55
CA VAL A 104 -3.95 -2.98 -0.73
C VAL A 104 -2.86 -3.36 -1.72
N MET A 105 -2.32 -4.57 -1.58
CA MET A 105 -1.25 -5.08 -2.42
C MET A 105 -1.55 -6.51 -2.85
N SER A 106 -1.46 -6.78 -4.14
CA SER A 106 -1.47 -8.13 -4.67
C SER A 106 -0.03 -8.62 -4.82
N ILE A 107 0.27 -9.78 -4.24
CA ILE A 107 1.53 -10.48 -4.44
C ILE A 107 1.24 -11.80 -5.14
N GLY A 108 1.86 -12.02 -6.29
CA GLY A 108 1.61 -13.18 -7.12
C GLY A 108 2.83 -13.58 -7.94
N TYR A 109 2.57 -14.15 -9.11
CA TYR A 109 3.60 -14.48 -10.09
C TYR A 109 3.28 -13.84 -11.44
N ASN A 110 4.33 -13.47 -12.15
CA ASN A 110 4.21 -12.87 -13.46
C ASN A 110 4.01 -13.97 -14.55
N PRO A 111 2.86 -14.02 -15.22
CA PRO A 111 2.60 -15.05 -16.23
C PRO A 111 3.43 -14.88 -17.51
N PHE A 112 3.94 -13.68 -17.81
CA PHE A 112 4.82 -13.46 -18.96
C PHE A 112 6.19 -14.15 -18.78
N TYR A 113 6.59 -14.40 -17.52
CA TYR A 113 7.81 -15.13 -17.20
C TYR A 113 7.49 -16.56 -16.72
N LYS A 114 6.47 -17.21 -17.32
CA LYS A 114 6.08 -18.59 -16.98
C LYS A 114 5.81 -18.79 -15.47
N ASN A 115 5.35 -17.74 -14.79
CA ASN A 115 5.12 -17.73 -13.34
C ASN A 115 6.35 -18.06 -12.49
N THR A 116 7.57 -17.76 -12.94
CA THR A 116 8.80 -17.98 -12.15
C THR A 116 9.27 -16.74 -11.40
N VAL A 117 8.77 -15.56 -11.78
CA VAL A 117 9.15 -14.27 -11.19
C VAL A 117 7.98 -13.73 -10.37
N ARG A 118 8.24 -13.35 -9.11
CA ARG A 118 7.24 -12.73 -8.23
C ARG A 118 6.80 -11.37 -8.79
N SER A 119 5.53 -11.02 -8.57
CA SER A 119 4.98 -9.71 -8.87
C SER A 119 4.41 -9.05 -7.62
N ALA A 120 4.51 -7.72 -7.58
CA ALA A 120 4.04 -6.86 -6.50
C ALA A 120 3.26 -5.68 -7.09
N GLU A 121 1.95 -5.68 -6.91
CA GLU A 121 1.04 -4.66 -7.43
C GLU A 121 0.30 -3.98 -6.29
N VAL A 122 0.43 -2.66 -6.19
CA VAL A 122 -0.13 -1.86 -5.09
C VAL A 122 -1.27 -1.01 -5.61
N HIS A 123 -2.46 -1.13 -5.03
CA HIS A 123 -3.52 -0.17 -5.19
C HIS A 123 -3.53 0.76 -3.96
N VAL A 124 -3.14 2.00 -4.18
CA VAL A 124 -3.21 3.05 -3.15
C VAL A 124 -4.67 3.49 -3.03
N LEU A 125 -5.22 3.50 -1.81
CA LEU A 125 -6.62 3.84 -1.54
C LEU A 125 -6.81 5.36 -1.52
N HIS A 126 -6.35 6.02 -2.59
CA HIS A 126 -6.44 7.45 -2.82
C HIS A 126 -6.66 7.71 -4.31
N LYS A 127 -7.53 8.67 -4.63
CA LYS A 127 -7.81 9.06 -6.01
C LYS A 127 -6.85 10.18 -6.43
N PHE A 128 -5.78 9.80 -7.10
CA PHE A 128 -4.86 10.77 -7.70
C PHE A 128 -5.44 11.38 -8.98
N SER A 129 -5.11 12.63 -9.23
CA SER A 129 -5.46 13.38 -10.45
C SER A 129 -4.46 13.17 -11.59
N ALA A 130 -3.30 12.59 -11.31
CA ALA A 130 -2.28 12.22 -12.29
C ALA A 130 -1.55 10.91 -11.91
N ASP A 131 -0.80 10.37 -12.87
CA ASP A 131 0.09 9.24 -12.63
C ASP A 131 1.37 9.66 -11.91
N PHE A 132 1.94 8.73 -11.15
CA PHE A 132 3.16 8.92 -10.35
C PHE A 132 4.23 7.87 -10.68
N TYR A 133 4.42 7.54 -11.96
CA TYR A 133 5.56 6.72 -12.39
C TYR A 133 6.90 7.35 -11.96
N ASP A 134 7.90 6.52 -11.72
CA ASP A 134 9.22 6.88 -11.19
C ASP A 134 9.24 7.49 -9.78
N ALA A 135 8.07 7.78 -9.19
CA ALA A 135 7.98 8.18 -7.79
C ALA A 135 8.52 7.06 -6.89
N HIS A 136 9.24 7.45 -5.84
CA HIS A 136 9.70 6.49 -4.85
C HIS A 136 8.55 6.11 -3.93
N MET A 137 8.30 4.81 -3.79
CA MET A 137 7.26 4.26 -2.95
C MET A 137 7.90 3.38 -1.86
N ARG A 138 7.44 3.54 -0.62
CA ARG A 138 7.71 2.64 0.51
C ARG A 138 6.42 2.01 0.99
N LEU A 139 6.48 0.75 1.38
CA LEU A 139 5.34 -0.04 1.83
C LEU A 139 5.63 -0.63 3.20
N LEU A 140 4.70 -0.45 4.12
CA LEU A 140 4.63 -1.18 5.38
C LEU A 140 3.42 -2.12 5.30
N ILE A 141 3.68 -3.38 4.97
CA ILE A 141 2.66 -4.42 4.83
C ILE A 141 2.34 -4.96 6.23
N LEU A 142 1.07 -4.89 6.64
CA LEU A 142 0.65 -5.14 8.02
C LEU A 142 -0.13 -6.43 8.21
N GLY A 143 -0.67 -6.99 7.14
CA GLY A 143 -1.48 -8.19 7.25
C GLY A 143 -1.91 -8.74 5.90
N PHE A 144 -2.50 -9.92 5.98
CA PHE A 144 -3.06 -10.64 4.83
C PHE A 144 -4.59 -10.56 4.85
N VAL A 145 -5.17 -10.32 3.68
CA VAL A 145 -6.62 -10.24 3.49
C VAL A 145 -7.17 -11.58 3.01
N ARG A 146 -6.63 -12.13 1.91
CA ARG A 146 -7.13 -13.36 1.28
C ARG A 146 -6.16 -13.93 0.25
N GLU A 147 -6.36 -15.21 -0.10
CA GLU A 147 -5.64 -15.86 -1.19
C GLU A 147 -6.05 -15.29 -2.57
N GLU A 148 -5.22 -15.57 -3.58
CA GLU A 148 -5.58 -15.34 -4.98
C GLU A 148 -6.84 -16.12 -5.33
N LYS A 149 -7.65 -15.57 -6.22
CA LYS A 149 -8.89 -16.18 -6.68
C LYS A 149 -8.95 -16.12 -8.19
N ASP A 150 -9.49 -17.17 -8.79
CA ASP A 150 -9.92 -17.15 -10.17
C ASP A 150 -11.32 -16.54 -10.27
N TYR A 151 -11.50 -15.63 -11.24
CA TYR A 151 -12.76 -14.95 -11.47
C TYR A 151 -13.40 -15.37 -12.78
N LYS A 152 -14.70 -15.66 -12.72
CA LYS A 152 -15.50 -16.00 -13.89
C LYS A 152 -16.04 -14.77 -14.64
N SER A 153 -15.96 -13.59 -14.01
CA SER A 153 -16.38 -12.33 -14.62
C SER A 153 -15.59 -11.14 -14.04
N LEU A 154 -15.58 -10.04 -14.78
CA LEU A 154 -14.92 -8.81 -14.38
C LEU A 154 -15.59 -8.17 -13.16
N GLU A 155 -16.91 -8.24 -13.09
CA GLU A 155 -17.72 -7.71 -11.99
C GLU A 155 -17.39 -8.43 -10.68
N ALA A 156 -17.20 -9.75 -10.73
CA ALA A 156 -16.81 -10.53 -9.56
C ALA A 156 -15.40 -10.13 -9.06
N LEU A 157 -14.46 -9.89 -9.98
CA LEU A 157 -13.12 -9.40 -9.65
C LEU A 157 -13.20 -8.02 -8.98
N VAL A 158 -13.91 -7.08 -9.58
CA VAL A 158 -14.07 -5.71 -9.06
C VAL A 158 -14.75 -5.72 -7.68
N ALA A 159 -15.78 -6.54 -7.50
CA ALA A 159 -16.48 -6.67 -6.22
C ALA A 159 -15.56 -7.18 -5.10
N ASP A 160 -14.73 -8.19 -5.38
CA ASP A 160 -13.78 -8.69 -4.38
C ASP A 160 -12.66 -7.69 -4.09
N ILE A 161 -12.18 -6.93 -5.07
CA ILE A 161 -11.19 -5.86 -4.83
C ILE A 161 -11.78 -4.73 -3.98
N ASN A 162 -13.02 -4.33 -4.25
CA ASN A 162 -13.71 -3.34 -3.41
C ASN A 162 -13.83 -3.84 -1.97
N THR A 163 -14.17 -5.12 -1.79
CA THR A 163 -14.17 -5.76 -0.47
C THR A 163 -12.79 -5.75 0.16
N ASP A 164 -11.71 -6.00 -0.60
CA ASP A 164 -10.34 -5.94 -0.11
C ASP A 164 -9.99 -4.52 0.40
N CYS A 165 -10.42 -3.49 -0.33
CA CYS A 165 -10.21 -2.10 0.03
C CYS A 165 -10.97 -1.73 1.31
N ASP A 166 -12.21 -2.19 1.46
CA ASP A 166 -13.01 -1.94 2.65
C ASP A 166 -12.41 -2.62 3.87
N VAL A 167 -11.99 -3.89 3.73
CA VAL A 167 -11.26 -4.62 4.78
C VAL A 167 -10.01 -3.87 5.21
N ALA A 168 -9.23 -3.37 4.25
CA ALA A 168 -8.03 -2.59 4.55
C ALA A 168 -8.37 -1.29 5.30
N ARG A 169 -9.35 -0.50 4.82
CA ARG A 169 -9.77 0.75 5.49
C ARG A 169 -10.20 0.49 6.93
N THR A 170 -11.09 -0.49 7.14
CA THR A 170 -11.61 -0.78 8.48
C THR A 170 -10.51 -1.32 9.40
N SER A 171 -9.64 -2.20 8.89
CA SER A 171 -8.55 -2.76 9.70
C SER A 171 -7.52 -1.71 10.10
N LEU A 172 -7.19 -0.78 9.19
CA LEU A 172 -6.19 0.28 9.40
C LEU A 172 -6.71 1.47 10.22
N ALA A 173 -8.03 1.61 10.38
CA ALA A 173 -8.63 2.68 11.19
C ALA A 173 -8.44 2.50 12.71
N ARG A 174 -7.95 1.33 13.15
CA ARG A 174 -7.69 1.01 14.56
C ARG A 174 -6.38 1.65 15.05
N ASP A 175 -6.33 2.03 16.32
CA ASP A 175 -5.20 2.73 16.94
C ASP A 175 -3.84 2.03 16.73
N ARG A 176 -3.75 0.72 16.93
CA ARG A 176 -2.53 -0.08 16.76
C ARG A 176 -2.14 -0.34 15.30
N TRP A 177 -3.00 0.05 14.36
CA TRP A 177 -2.86 -0.20 12.92
C TRP A 177 -2.70 1.10 12.11
N ALA A 178 -3.04 2.24 12.70
CA ALA A 178 -2.87 3.57 12.14
C ALA A 178 -1.53 4.20 12.58
N PRO A 179 -0.85 4.95 11.70
CA PRO A 179 0.22 5.86 12.07
C PRO A 179 -0.28 6.98 12.99
N PRO A 180 0.61 7.67 13.70
CA PRO A 180 0.29 8.93 14.37
C PRO A 180 -0.20 9.98 13.37
N LYS A 181 -1.14 10.85 13.78
CA LYS A 181 -1.66 11.95 12.94
C LYS A 181 -0.59 12.90 12.42
N ALA A 182 0.52 13.01 13.13
CA ALA A 182 1.69 13.78 12.70
C ALA A 182 2.28 13.27 11.36
N LEU A 183 2.09 11.98 11.02
CA LEU A 183 2.53 11.38 9.76
C LEU A 183 1.41 11.26 8.72
N THR A 184 0.16 11.35 9.14
CA THR A 184 -1.04 11.29 8.29
C THR A 184 -1.97 12.47 8.57
N PRO A 185 -1.61 13.72 8.16
CA PRO A 185 -2.45 14.88 8.38
C PRO A 185 -3.85 14.68 7.76
N GLY A 186 -4.90 14.92 8.56
CA GLY A 186 -6.28 14.70 8.15
C GLY A 186 -6.85 13.30 8.46
N ALA A 187 -6.05 12.38 9.00
CA ALA A 187 -6.56 11.11 9.49
C ALA A 187 -7.53 11.28 10.67
N GLU A 188 -8.57 10.45 10.71
CA GLU A 188 -9.55 10.44 11.80
C GLU A 188 -8.95 9.89 13.10
N THR A 189 -8.14 8.84 13.00
CA THR A 189 -7.48 8.16 14.12
C THR A 189 -6.09 8.72 14.37
N ASP A 190 -5.74 8.95 15.65
CA ASP A 190 -4.36 9.19 16.09
C ASP A 190 -3.78 7.87 16.57
N GLY A 191 -3.15 7.16 15.65
CA GLY A 191 -2.68 5.81 15.89
C GLY A 191 -1.29 5.77 16.54
N VAL A 192 -0.88 4.56 16.90
CA VAL A 192 0.37 4.28 17.61
C VAL A 192 1.27 3.29 16.86
N LEU A 193 0.95 2.99 15.59
CA LEU A 193 1.82 2.17 14.73
C LEU A 193 3.15 2.89 14.50
N ASP A 194 4.27 2.19 14.70
CA ASP A 194 5.57 2.72 14.31
C ASP A 194 5.72 2.73 12.79
N ALA A 195 5.48 3.90 12.21
CA ALA A 195 5.54 4.17 10.77
C ALA A 195 6.72 5.08 10.39
N LYS A 196 7.71 5.30 11.26
CA LYS A 196 8.81 6.26 11.02
C LYS A 196 9.59 5.96 9.74
N TRP A 197 9.86 4.68 9.47
CA TRP A 197 10.58 4.23 8.28
C TRP A 197 9.90 4.68 6.96
N LEU A 198 8.57 4.80 6.95
CA LEU A 198 7.84 5.25 5.77
C LEU A 198 8.19 6.68 5.35
N VAL A 199 8.72 7.50 6.26
CA VAL A 199 8.98 8.92 6.02
C VAL A 199 10.44 9.34 6.22
N GLU A 200 11.33 8.38 6.52
CA GLU A 200 12.76 8.65 6.61
C GLU A 200 13.27 9.21 5.27
N PRO A 201 14.15 10.23 5.28
CA PRO A 201 14.76 10.74 4.06
C PRO A 201 15.43 9.60 3.27
N LEU A 202 15.40 9.69 1.93
CA LEU A 202 16.16 8.77 1.11
C LEU A 202 17.67 8.93 1.38
N PRO A 203 18.46 7.83 1.35
CA PRO A 203 19.91 7.93 1.41
C PRO A 203 20.41 8.89 0.32
N LYS A 204 21.32 9.80 0.68
CA LYS A 204 22.00 10.64 -0.32
C LYS A 204 22.83 9.71 -1.21
N ALA A 205 22.64 9.82 -2.52
CA ALA A 205 23.44 9.13 -3.53
C ALA A 205 24.92 9.50 -3.45
#